data_AF-A0A089MGU0-F1
#
_entry.id   AF-A0A089MGU0-F1
#
_cell.length_a   1.000
_cell.length_b   1.000
_cell.length_c   1.000
_cell.angle_alpha   90.00
_cell.angle_beta   90.00
_cell.angle_gamma   90.00
#
_symmetry.space_group_name_H-M   'P 1'
#
loop_
_entity.id
_entity.type
_entity.pdbx_description
1 polymer ?
#
loop_
_entity_poly.entity_id
_entity_poly.type
_entity_poly.pdbx_seq_one_letter_code
_entity_poly.pdbx_strand_id
1 'polypeptide(L)'
;MNRSKWKNLQSELFTNGLGVAALAVLAIFTLGAIFAFLSGYDPNAMDAMARLTKPGAGHLFGTDDYGRDYLSRALYGGRVSLLVGFASMVVATFVGVMVGVISGYFGGWLDNLLMRMLDIIMSIPSFLILLLLSVYLKPSIGNLIIIIALLMWMNVARVVRAETLTIKEREYVLYAKASGQSSFGMIWRHILPGLVPVIIVGATNNIASAIMMESSLSFLGFGVQPPNATWGSMLNSAQGYIAEAPYLALFPGLMILLTVLSFNVLGDILRVGFEPKLIRR
;
A
#
# COMPACT_ATOMS: atom_id res chain seq x y z
N MET A 1 10.69 -23.58 13.46
CA MET A 1 10.59 -23.13 12.06
C MET A 1 10.79 -21.62 12.05
N ASN A 2 11.95 -21.05 11.65
CA ASN A 2 12.02 -19.62 11.26
C ASN A 2 13.39 -19.09 10.82
N ARG A 3 14.52 -19.39 11.50
CA ARG A 3 15.78 -18.65 11.23
C ARG A 3 16.32 -18.78 9.80
N SER A 4 16.15 -19.91 9.13
CA SER A 4 16.66 -20.11 7.76
C SER A 4 15.90 -19.29 6.72
N LYS A 5 14.56 -19.22 6.80
CA LYS A 5 13.74 -18.43 5.86
C LYS A 5 14.05 -16.94 5.95
N TRP A 6 14.15 -16.41 7.17
CA TRP A 6 14.49 -15.00 7.39
C TRP A 6 15.93 -14.67 6.95
N LYS A 7 16.89 -15.58 7.14
CA LYS A 7 18.26 -15.42 6.62
C LYS A 7 18.30 -15.44 5.09
N ASN A 8 17.56 -16.35 4.47
CA ASN A 8 17.47 -16.42 3.01
C ASN A 8 16.84 -15.15 2.43
N LEU A 9 15.79 -14.64 3.07
CA LEU A 9 15.17 -13.37 2.70
C LEU A 9 16.14 -12.20 2.82
N GLN A 10 16.86 -12.09 3.93
CA GLN A 10 17.87 -11.04 4.12
C GLN A 10 18.96 -11.13 3.04
N SER A 11 19.45 -12.34 2.76
CA SER A 11 20.40 -12.56 1.68
C SER A 11 19.82 -12.05 0.36
N GLU A 12 18.62 -12.49 -0.02
CA GLU A 12 17.99 -12.15 -1.30
C GLU A 12 17.77 -10.63 -1.46
N LEU A 13 17.33 -9.96 -0.39
CA LEU A 13 17.11 -8.51 -0.36
C LEU A 13 18.40 -7.71 -0.56
N PHE A 14 19.50 -8.12 0.07
CA PHE A 14 20.77 -7.39 0.02
C PHE A 14 21.69 -7.83 -1.12
N THR A 15 21.49 -9.02 -1.70
CA THR A 15 22.20 -9.44 -2.91
C THR A 15 21.58 -8.88 -4.18
N ASN A 16 20.28 -8.57 -4.16
CA ASN A 16 19.59 -7.99 -5.31
C ASN A 16 19.72 -6.46 -5.30
N GLY A 17 20.44 -5.91 -6.30
CA GLY A 17 20.62 -4.46 -6.43
C GLY A 17 19.31 -3.67 -6.50
N LEU A 18 18.25 -4.26 -7.08
CA LEU A 18 16.92 -3.64 -7.12
C LEU A 18 16.26 -3.60 -5.73
N GLY A 19 16.49 -4.61 -4.89
CA GLY A 19 15.98 -4.66 -3.53
C GLY A 19 16.61 -3.57 -2.65
N VAL A 20 17.94 -3.41 -2.74
CA VAL A 20 18.67 -2.35 -2.03
C VAL A 20 18.22 -0.97 -2.51
N ALA A 21 18.07 -0.78 -3.83
CA ALA A 21 17.60 0.48 -4.39
C ALA A 21 16.16 0.82 -3.91
N ALA A 22 15.25 -0.16 -3.92
CA ALA A 22 13.88 0.00 -3.44
C ALA A 22 13.85 0.40 -1.94
N LEU A 23 14.63 -0.27 -1.10
CA LEU A 23 14.75 0.09 0.31
C LEU A 23 15.32 1.49 0.51
N ALA A 24 16.35 1.88 -0.26
CA ALA A 24 16.94 3.20 -0.18
C ALA A 24 15.95 4.30 -0.57
N VAL A 25 15.21 4.13 -1.67
CA VAL A 25 14.17 5.07 -2.13
C VAL A 25 13.08 5.23 -1.07
N LEU A 26 12.53 4.13 -0.57
CA LEU A 26 11.49 4.17 0.47
C LEU A 26 12.01 4.80 1.75
N ALA A 27 13.25 4.53 2.14
CA ALA A 27 13.88 5.16 3.29
C ALA A 27 14.00 6.68 3.09
N ILE A 28 14.50 7.13 1.93
CA ILE A 28 14.64 8.55 1.62
C ILE A 28 13.28 9.26 1.66
N PHE A 29 12.25 8.72 1.03
CA PHE A 29 10.93 9.35 1.01
C PHE A 29 10.22 9.29 2.36
N THR A 30 10.34 8.18 3.09
CA THR A 30 9.74 8.06 4.43
C THR A 30 10.43 8.98 5.42
N LEU A 31 11.77 9.04 5.43
CA LEU A 31 12.53 9.96 6.28
C LEU A 31 12.30 11.41 5.87
N GLY A 32 12.30 11.72 4.58
CA GLY A 32 11.95 13.05 4.07
C GLY A 32 10.55 13.49 4.49
N ALA A 33 9.57 12.58 4.41
CA ALA A 33 8.24 12.83 4.92
C ALA A 33 8.25 13.05 6.44
N ILE A 34 8.85 12.17 7.25
CA ILE A 34 8.90 12.32 8.71
C ILE A 34 9.58 13.64 9.10
N PHE A 35 10.73 13.95 8.50
CA PHE A 35 11.51 15.15 8.75
C PHE A 35 11.10 16.35 7.90
N ALA A 36 9.91 16.36 7.29
CA ALA A 36 9.43 17.48 6.48
C ALA A 36 9.39 18.82 7.25
N PHE A 37 9.32 18.79 8.59
CA PHE A 37 9.39 20.00 9.41
C PHE A 37 10.75 20.70 9.36
N LEU A 38 11.80 20.03 8.87
CA LEU A 38 13.13 20.59 8.65
C LEU A 38 13.26 21.35 7.32
N SER A 39 12.22 21.38 6.48
CA SER A 39 12.28 22.04 5.17
C SER A 39 12.45 23.56 5.25
N GLY A 40 12.19 24.17 6.41
CA GLY A 40 12.37 25.60 6.66
C GLY A 40 11.25 26.50 6.12
N TYR A 41 10.29 25.96 5.37
CA TYR A 41 9.13 26.68 4.84
C TYR A 41 7.81 26.10 5.37
N ASP A 42 6.83 26.95 5.63
CA ASP A 42 5.45 26.51 5.85
C ASP A 42 4.89 26.00 4.50
N PRO A 43 4.45 24.73 4.40
CA PRO A 43 3.93 24.16 3.16
C PRO A 43 2.67 24.86 2.62
N ASN A 44 2.00 25.67 3.44
CA ASN A 44 0.77 26.38 3.09
C ASN A 44 0.94 27.90 2.99
N ALA A 45 2.11 28.45 3.31
CA ALA A 45 2.37 29.87 3.17
C ALA A 45 2.38 30.27 1.68
N MET A 46 1.44 31.14 1.32
CA MET A 46 1.27 31.63 -0.05
C MET A 46 2.10 32.89 -0.27
N ASP A 47 2.69 33.01 -1.47
CA ASP A 47 3.39 34.20 -1.92
C ASP A 47 3.08 34.45 -3.40
N ALA A 48 2.17 35.39 -3.67
CA ALA A 48 1.76 35.69 -5.04
C ALA A 48 2.91 36.19 -5.93
N MET A 49 3.96 36.78 -5.35
CA MET A 49 5.13 37.27 -6.12
C MET A 49 6.05 36.13 -6.53
N ALA A 50 6.05 35.04 -5.76
CA ALA A 50 6.80 33.84 -6.04
C ALA A 50 5.97 32.79 -6.82
N ARG A 51 4.90 33.16 -7.53
CA ARG A 51 4.07 32.21 -8.27
C ARG A 51 4.85 31.55 -9.43
N LEU A 52 4.77 30.21 -9.53
CA LEU A 52 5.38 29.41 -10.61
C LEU A 52 6.89 29.67 -10.80
N THR A 53 7.59 29.96 -9.72
CA THR A 53 9.03 30.18 -9.73
C THR A 53 9.73 28.86 -10.02
N LYS A 54 10.64 28.85 -11.00
CA LYS A 54 11.37 27.65 -11.41
C LYS A 54 12.26 27.11 -10.26
N PRO A 55 12.56 25.80 -10.26
CA PRO A 55 13.52 25.20 -9.33
C PRO A 55 14.85 25.96 -9.27
N GLY A 56 15.33 26.29 -8.08
CA GLY A 56 16.55 27.09 -7.89
C GLY A 56 16.93 27.36 -6.44
N ALA A 57 17.88 28.28 -6.23
CA ALA A 57 18.55 28.54 -4.95
C ALA A 57 17.68 29.16 -3.83
N GLY A 58 16.38 29.34 -4.05
CA GLY A 58 15.40 29.71 -3.00
C GLY A 58 14.33 28.64 -2.77
N HIS A 59 13.94 27.92 -3.83
CA HIS A 59 12.96 26.85 -3.78
C HIS A 59 13.47 25.66 -4.59
N LEU A 60 13.89 24.60 -3.91
CA LEU A 60 14.58 23.46 -4.54
C LEU A 60 13.74 22.80 -5.64
N PHE A 61 12.42 22.68 -5.44
CA PHE A 61 11.49 22.15 -6.44
C PHE A 61 10.69 23.26 -7.15
N GLY A 62 11.06 24.52 -6.95
CA GLY A 62 10.28 25.68 -7.37
C GLY A 62 9.07 25.89 -6.47
N THR A 63 8.13 26.68 -6.96
CA THR A 63 6.87 26.99 -6.27
C THR A 63 5.66 26.65 -7.11
N ASP A 64 4.51 26.45 -6.47
CA ASP A 64 3.25 26.20 -7.17
C ASP A 64 2.53 27.47 -7.63
N ASP A 65 1.29 27.30 -8.08
CA ASP A 65 0.42 28.36 -8.57
C ASP A 65 -0.03 29.36 -7.50
N TYR A 66 0.18 29.06 -6.22
CA TYR A 66 -0.01 29.98 -5.10
C TYR A 66 1.32 30.50 -4.54
N GLY A 67 2.44 30.17 -5.21
CA GLY A 67 3.80 30.52 -4.77
C GLY A 67 4.28 29.80 -3.52
N ARG A 68 3.66 28.67 -3.17
CA ARG A 68 4.07 27.86 -2.02
C ARG A 68 5.30 27.03 -2.35
N ASP A 69 6.19 26.81 -1.39
CA ASP A 69 7.39 25.99 -1.58
C ASP A 69 7.03 24.54 -1.95
N TYR A 70 7.40 24.12 -3.16
CA TYR A 70 6.92 22.87 -3.73
C TYR A 70 7.58 21.63 -3.11
N LEU A 71 8.82 21.76 -2.63
CA LEU A 71 9.51 20.67 -1.92
C LEU A 71 8.83 20.40 -0.57
N SER A 72 8.57 21.44 0.21
CA SER A 72 7.85 21.32 1.49
C SER A 72 6.48 20.70 1.28
N ARG A 73 5.74 21.14 0.26
CA ARG A 73 4.47 20.49 -0.11
C ARG A 73 4.63 19.02 -0.50
N ALA A 74 5.69 18.67 -1.24
CA ALA A 74 5.97 17.29 -1.61
C ALA A 74 6.29 16.39 -0.41
N LEU A 75 7.05 16.89 0.57
CA LEU A 75 7.42 16.15 1.78
C LEU A 75 6.21 15.96 2.71
N TYR A 76 5.43 17.02 2.94
CA TYR A 76 4.18 16.93 3.70
C TYR A 76 3.13 16.09 2.98
N GLY A 77 3.05 16.19 1.65
CA GLY A 77 2.19 15.35 0.82
C GLY A 77 2.57 13.87 0.90
N GLY A 78 3.88 13.59 0.97
CA GLY A 78 4.40 12.25 1.20
C GLY A 78 3.96 11.65 2.53
N ARG A 79 3.86 12.45 3.61
CA ARG A 79 3.31 11.98 4.89
C ARG A 79 1.90 11.42 4.71
N VAL A 80 1.05 12.14 3.99
CA VAL A 80 -0.35 11.76 3.79
C VAL A 80 -0.47 10.57 2.84
N SER A 81 0.19 10.60 1.68
CA SER A 81 0.12 9.50 0.70
C SER A 81 0.68 8.18 1.28
N LEU A 82 1.81 8.23 1.99
CA LEU A 82 2.39 7.04 2.65
C LEU A 82 1.51 6.55 3.81
N LEU A 83 0.95 7.46 4.62
CA LEU A 83 0.03 7.10 5.70
C LEU A 83 -1.21 6.41 5.17
N VAL A 84 -1.84 6.96 4.13
CA VAL A 84 -3.02 6.36 3.49
C VAL A 84 -2.67 4.98 2.96
N GLY A 85 -1.57 4.85 2.21
CA GLY A 85 -1.13 3.57 1.65
C GLY A 85 -0.93 2.50 2.72
N PHE A 86 -0.20 2.84 3.79
CA PHE A 86 0.10 1.93 4.89
C PHE A 86 -1.14 1.59 5.73
N ALA A 87 -1.93 2.59 6.15
CA ALA A 87 -3.11 2.37 6.98
C ALA A 87 -4.20 1.56 6.24
N SER A 88 -4.41 1.85 4.96
CA SER A 88 -5.36 1.09 4.13
C SER A 88 -4.92 -0.36 4.00
N MET A 89 -3.62 -0.60 3.80
CA MET A 89 -3.05 -1.95 3.79
C MET A 89 -3.29 -2.68 5.11
N VAL A 90 -3.08 -2.04 6.27
CA VAL A 90 -3.24 -2.69 7.57
C VAL A 90 -4.67 -3.17 7.75
N VAL A 91 -5.65 -2.29 7.49
CA VAL A 91 -7.08 -2.62 7.62
C VAL A 91 -7.48 -3.69 6.60
N ALA A 92 -7.09 -3.52 5.33
CA ALA A 92 -7.41 -4.48 4.27
C ALA A 92 -6.84 -5.87 4.55
N THR A 93 -5.58 -5.93 4.98
CA THR A 93 -4.89 -7.18 5.31
C THR A 93 -5.54 -7.84 6.52
N PHE A 94 -5.85 -7.07 7.56
CA PHE A 94 -6.51 -7.61 8.76
C PHE A 94 -7.86 -8.25 8.42
N VAL A 95 -8.74 -7.52 7.73
CA VAL A 95 -10.06 -8.02 7.32
C VAL A 95 -9.92 -9.20 6.36
N GLY A 96 -9.04 -9.08 5.37
CA GLY A 96 -8.80 -10.12 4.38
C GLY A 96 -8.29 -11.42 5.00
N VAL A 97 -7.35 -11.34 5.94
CA VAL A 97 -6.84 -12.51 6.67
C VAL A 97 -7.93 -13.17 7.50
N MET A 98 -8.71 -12.39 8.25
CA MET A 98 -9.83 -12.94 9.04
C MET A 98 -10.82 -13.68 8.15
N VAL A 99 -11.30 -13.06 7.07
CA VAL A 99 -12.27 -13.69 6.17
C VAL A 99 -11.67 -14.90 5.46
N GLY A 100 -10.45 -14.78 4.94
CA GLY A 100 -9.78 -15.85 4.19
C GLY A 100 -9.49 -17.08 5.04
N VAL A 101 -9.01 -16.89 6.28
CA VAL A 101 -8.76 -18.00 7.22
C VAL A 101 -10.07 -18.68 7.61
N ILE A 102 -11.11 -17.91 7.95
CA ILE A 102 -12.41 -18.45 8.34
C ILE A 102 -13.02 -19.27 7.19
N SER A 103 -13.07 -18.70 5.99
CA SER A 103 -13.61 -19.41 4.82
C SER A 103 -12.78 -20.66 4.47
N GLY A 104 -11.45 -20.55 4.42
CA GLY A 104 -10.58 -21.68 4.04
C GLY A 104 -10.55 -22.81 5.07
N TYR A 105 -10.57 -22.46 6.37
CA TYR A 105 -10.51 -23.44 7.44
C TYR A 105 -11.83 -24.21 7.60
N PHE A 106 -12.96 -23.51 7.71
CA PHE A 106 -14.25 -24.14 7.94
C PHE A 106 -14.86 -24.74 6.66
N GLY A 107 -14.60 -24.15 5.49
CA GLY A 107 -15.09 -24.66 4.21
C GLY A 107 -16.63 -24.67 4.09
N GLY A 108 -17.13 -25.50 3.17
CA GLY A 108 -18.56 -25.80 3.04
C GLY A 108 -19.41 -24.58 2.63
N TRP A 109 -20.58 -24.45 3.26
CA TRP A 109 -21.54 -23.40 2.93
C TRP A 109 -21.04 -21.99 3.28
N LEU A 110 -20.30 -21.85 4.38
CA LEU A 110 -19.75 -20.57 4.84
C LEU A 110 -18.72 -20.04 3.85
N ASP A 111 -17.84 -20.92 3.38
CA ASP A 111 -16.89 -20.62 2.33
C ASP A 111 -17.58 -20.16 1.05
N ASN A 112 -18.56 -20.93 0.58
CA ASN A 112 -19.32 -20.60 -0.62
C ASN A 112 -20.03 -19.23 -0.49
N LEU A 113 -20.66 -18.94 0.65
CA LEU A 113 -21.33 -17.67 0.90
C LEU A 113 -20.34 -16.49 0.86
N LEU A 114 -19.23 -16.60 1.59
CA LEU A 114 -18.22 -15.53 1.68
C LEU A 114 -17.57 -15.28 0.31
N MET A 115 -17.17 -16.34 -0.40
CA MET A 115 -16.56 -16.20 -1.73
C MET A 115 -17.57 -15.67 -2.76
N ARG A 116 -18.84 -16.06 -2.68
CA ARG A 116 -19.87 -15.53 -3.60
C ARG A 116 -20.13 -14.05 -3.38
N MET A 117 -20.17 -13.60 -2.12
CA MET A 117 -20.27 -12.17 -1.79
C MET A 117 -19.07 -11.38 -2.35
N LEU A 118 -17.86 -11.92 -2.21
CA LEU A 118 -16.65 -11.33 -2.79
C LEU A 118 -16.75 -11.23 -4.32
N ASP A 119 -17.11 -12.32 -4.99
CA ASP A 119 -17.19 -12.36 -6.46
C ASP A 119 -18.23 -11.36 -7.00
N ILE A 120 -19.36 -11.18 -6.31
CA ILE A 120 -20.38 -10.19 -6.68
C ILE A 120 -19.80 -8.77 -6.61
N ILE A 121 -19.15 -8.41 -5.50
CA ILE A 121 -18.57 -7.06 -5.34
C ILE A 121 -17.45 -6.84 -6.37
N MET A 122 -16.61 -7.85 -6.59
CA MET A 122 -15.47 -7.78 -7.52
C MET A 122 -15.86 -7.79 -8.99
N SER A 123 -17.09 -8.19 -9.33
CA SER A 123 -17.62 -8.05 -10.69
C SER A 123 -17.83 -6.59 -11.09
N ILE A 124 -17.98 -5.70 -10.10
CA ILE A 124 -18.08 -4.26 -10.30
C ILE A 124 -16.66 -3.68 -10.32
N PRO A 125 -16.30 -2.82 -11.30
CA PRO A 125 -15.02 -2.15 -11.30
C PRO A 125 -14.79 -1.38 -9.99
N SER A 126 -13.78 -1.78 -9.22
CA SER A 126 -13.52 -1.23 -7.87
C SER A 126 -13.31 0.28 -7.88
N PHE A 127 -12.71 0.81 -8.94
CA PHE A 127 -12.52 2.24 -9.12
C PHE A 127 -13.84 3.02 -9.24
N LEU A 128 -14.88 2.42 -9.86
CA LEU A 128 -16.20 3.04 -9.91
C LEU A 128 -16.84 3.11 -8.52
N ILE A 129 -16.72 2.04 -7.71
CA ILE A 129 -17.20 2.05 -6.33
C ILE A 129 -16.43 3.10 -5.51
N LEU A 130 -15.11 3.18 -5.68
CA LEU A 130 -14.26 4.18 -5.03
C LEU A 130 -14.76 5.60 -5.31
N LEU A 131 -15.00 5.92 -6.59
CA LEU A 131 -15.52 7.23 -7.01
C LEU A 131 -16.90 7.52 -6.43
N LEU A 132 -17.84 6.58 -6.53
CA LEU A 132 -19.19 6.76 -5.97
C LEU A 132 -19.14 7.04 -4.47
N LEU A 133 -18.42 6.22 -3.71
CA LEU A 133 -18.30 6.39 -2.26
C LEU A 133 -17.61 7.70 -1.88
N SER A 134 -16.63 8.16 -2.66
CA SER A 134 -15.93 9.44 -2.42
C SER A 134 -16.85 10.67 -2.55
N VAL A 135 -17.91 10.59 -3.36
CA VAL A 135 -18.89 11.67 -3.52
C VAL A 135 -19.88 11.71 -2.35
N TYR A 136 -20.30 10.55 -1.86
CA TYR A 136 -21.27 10.47 -0.76
C TYR A 136 -20.64 10.68 0.63
N LEU A 137 -19.37 10.30 0.81
CA LEU A 137 -18.67 10.45 2.08
C LEU A 137 -18.00 11.80 2.19
N LYS A 138 -17.98 12.36 3.41
CA LYS A 138 -17.29 13.63 3.67
C LYS A 138 -15.79 13.50 3.34
N PRO A 139 -15.17 14.47 2.67
CA PRO A 139 -13.74 14.41 2.39
C PRO A 139 -12.91 14.36 3.68
N SER A 140 -12.21 13.25 3.90
CA SER A 140 -11.26 13.10 5.02
C SER A 140 -10.27 11.98 4.73
N ILE A 141 -9.07 12.08 5.31
CA ILE A 141 -8.02 11.04 5.23
C ILE A 141 -8.54 9.70 5.76
N GLY A 142 -9.31 9.73 6.87
CA GLY A 142 -9.90 8.53 7.47
C GLY A 142 -10.91 7.85 6.56
N ASN A 143 -11.83 8.60 5.95
CA ASN A 143 -12.79 8.04 5.01
C ASN A 143 -12.07 7.44 3.79
N LEU A 144 -11.06 8.12 3.26
CA LEU A 144 -10.29 7.62 2.14
C LEU A 144 -9.58 6.30 2.47
N ILE A 145 -8.99 6.17 3.67
CA ILE A 145 -8.41 4.92 4.17
C ILE A 145 -9.47 3.80 4.23
N ILE A 146 -10.64 4.08 4.79
CA ILE A 146 -11.71 3.09 4.94
C ILE A 146 -12.21 2.62 3.57
N ILE A 147 -12.48 3.53 2.65
CA ILE A 147 -12.99 3.18 1.31
C ILE A 147 -11.96 2.33 0.56
N ILE A 148 -10.69 2.74 0.55
CA ILE A 148 -9.63 1.96 -0.12
C ILE A 148 -9.49 0.58 0.54
N ALA A 149 -9.47 0.51 1.87
CA ALA A 149 -9.36 -0.76 2.58
C ALA A 149 -10.53 -1.72 2.28
N LEU A 150 -11.76 -1.19 2.20
CA LEU A 150 -12.99 -1.93 1.87
C LEU A 150 -12.98 -2.55 0.46
N LEU A 151 -12.16 -2.01 -0.45
CA LEU A 151 -12.04 -2.56 -1.80
C LEU A 151 -10.88 -3.56 -1.91
N MET A 152 -9.86 -3.43 -1.06
CA MET A 152 -8.61 -4.18 -1.20
C MET A 152 -8.56 -5.48 -0.40
N TRP A 153 -9.33 -5.59 0.70
CA TRP A 153 -9.34 -6.78 1.55
C TRP A 153 -9.77 -8.05 0.79
N MET A 154 -10.59 -7.91 -0.25
CA MET A 154 -11.14 -9.01 -1.04
C MET A 154 -10.05 -9.84 -1.74
N ASN A 155 -9.02 -9.18 -2.28
CA ASN A 155 -7.89 -9.85 -2.91
C ASN A 155 -7.08 -10.64 -1.87
N VAL A 156 -6.83 -10.04 -0.71
CA VAL A 156 -6.12 -10.71 0.40
C VAL A 156 -6.93 -11.91 0.88
N ALA A 157 -8.25 -11.78 1.04
CA ALA A 157 -9.11 -12.87 1.47
C ALA A 157 -9.03 -14.09 0.55
N ARG A 158 -9.04 -13.89 -0.77
CA ARG A 158 -8.94 -14.99 -1.74
C ARG A 158 -7.59 -15.71 -1.70
N VAL A 159 -6.49 -14.96 -1.63
CA VAL A 159 -5.15 -15.55 -1.58
C VAL A 159 -4.92 -16.27 -0.24
N VAL A 160 -5.32 -15.65 0.88
CA VAL A 160 -5.22 -16.27 2.21
C VAL A 160 -6.10 -17.51 2.32
N ARG A 161 -7.31 -17.49 1.76
CA ARG A 161 -8.17 -18.68 1.67
C ARG A 161 -7.49 -19.81 0.93
N ALA A 162 -6.95 -19.54 -0.26
CA ALA A 162 -6.28 -20.55 -1.07
C ALA A 162 -5.13 -21.21 -0.30
N GLU A 163 -4.26 -20.39 0.33
CA GLU A 163 -3.16 -20.94 1.12
C GLU A 163 -3.64 -21.65 2.39
N THR A 164 -4.74 -21.19 3.02
CA THR A 164 -5.35 -21.88 4.16
C THR A 164 -5.83 -23.28 3.78
N LEU A 165 -6.44 -23.44 2.60
CA LEU A 165 -6.84 -24.74 2.06
C LEU A 165 -5.65 -25.67 1.85
N THR A 166 -4.48 -25.14 1.46
CA THR A 166 -3.26 -25.93 1.32
C THR A 166 -2.63 -26.28 2.66
N ILE A 167 -2.54 -25.32 3.59
CA ILE A 167 -1.91 -25.53 4.90
C ILE A 167 -2.70 -26.53 5.74
N LYS A 168 -4.04 -26.49 5.70
CA LYS A 168 -4.87 -27.36 6.55
C LYS A 168 -4.71 -28.86 6.25
N GLU A 169 -4.27 -29.19 5.03
CA GLU A 169 -4.03 -30.57 4.58
C GLU A 169 -2.58 -31.04 4.84
N ARG A 170 -1.71 -30.20 5.44
CA ARG A 170 -0.35 -30.62 5.77
C ARG A 170 -0.34 -31.60 6.94
N GLU A 171 0.56 -32.59 6.87
CA GLU A 171 0.68 -33.67 7.86
C GLU A 171 0.67 -33.18 9.32
N TYR A 172 1.50 -32.20 9.67
CA TYR A 172 1.57 -31.68 11.05
C TYR A 172 0.26 -31.05 11.53
N VAL A 173 -0.57 -30.53 10.62
CA VAL A 173 -1.89 -29.98 10.94
C VAL A 173 -2.90 -31.11 11.13
N LEU A 174 -2.86 -32.13 10.26
CA LEU A 174 -3.70 -33.32 10.40
C LEU A 174 -3.41 -34.08 11.69
N TYR A 175 -2.14 -34.25 12.06
CA TYR A 175 -1.73 -34.85 13.34
C TYR A 175 -2.23 -34.06 14.55
N ALA A 176 -2.10 -32.73 14.53
CA ALA A 176 -2.61 -31.86 15.59
C ALA A 176 -4.14 -31.95 15.74
N LYS A 177 -4.86 -32.02 14.61
CA LYS A 177 -6.32 -32.23 14.59
C LYS A 177 -6.71 -33.59 15.16
N ALA A 178 -6.02 -34.66 14.75
CA ALA A 178 -6.26 -36.02 15.27
C ALA A 178 -5.95 -36.13 16.78
N SER A 179 -5.06 -35.27 17.29
CA SER A 179 -4.73 -35.17 18.71
C SER A 179 -5.76 -34.39 19.55
N GLY A 180 -6.88 -33.97 18.96
CA GLY A 180 -7.99 -33.32 19.67
C GLY A 180 -7.84 -31.81 19.90
N GLN A 181 -6.92 -31.14 19.20
CA GLN A 181 -6.74 -29.69 19.35
C GLN A 181 -7.95 -28.90 18.83
N SER A 182 -8.39 -27.90 19.62
CA SER A 182 -9.53 -27.06 19.26
C SER A 182 -9.29 -26.25 17.99
N SER A 183 -10.35 -25.93 17.26
CA SER A 183 -10.25 -25.14 16.02
C SER A 183 -9.54 -23.80 16.19
N PHE A 184 -9.78 -23.10 17.30
CA PHE A 184 -9.07 -21.87 17.62
C PHE A 184 -7.57 -22.12 17.81
N GLY A 185 -7.21 -23.18 18.54
CA GLY A 185 -5.82 -23.59 18.71
C GLY A 185 -5.17 -24.00 17.40
N MET A 186 -5.91 -24.64 16.50
CA MET A 186 -5.45 -25.01 15.15
C MET A 186 -5.11 -23.78 14.32
N ILE A 187 -6.03 -22.82 14.27
CA ILE A 187 -5.86 -21.57 13.51
C ILE A 187 -4.63 -20.81 14.01
N TRP A 188 -4.56 -20.54 15.32
CA TRP A 188 -3.51 -19.68 15.88
C TRP A 188 -2.12 -20.31 15.91
N ARG A 189 -2.02 -21.62 16.18
CA ARG A 189 -0.70 -22.27 16.35
C ARG A 189 -0.17 -22.91 15.07
N HIS A 190 -1.03 -23.28 14.13
CA HIS A 190 -0.61 -24.06 12.96
C HIS A 190 -0.91 -23.36 11.63
N ILE A 191 -2.06 -22.71 11.49
CA ILE A 191 -2.47 -22.11 10.20
C ILE A 191 -1.88 -20.71 10.03
N LEU A 192 -2.19 -19.78 10.94
CA LEU A 192 -1.71 -18.40 10.86
C LEU A 192 -0.18 -18.30 10.73
N PRO A 193 0.65 -19.05 11.48
CA PRO A 193 2.10 -19.02 11.30
C PRO A 193 2.57 -19.49 9.92
N GLY A 194 1.82 -20.40 9.28
CA GLY A 194 2.09 -20.86 7.92
C GLY A 194 1.73 -19.82 6.85
N LEU A 195 0.76 -18.95 7.13
CA LEU A 195 0.26 -17.91 6.23
C LEU A 195 1.13 -16.65 6.22
N VAL A 196 2.00 -16.44 7.22
CA VAL A 196 2.82 -15.22 7.36
C VAL A 196 3.53 -14.81 6.05
N PRO A 197 4.17 -15.72 5.27
CA PRO A 197 4.76 -15.35 3.99
C PRO A 197 3.77 -14.73 3.01
N VAL A 198 2.62 -15.37 2.82
CA VAL A 198 1.56 -14.93 1.90
C VAL A 198 0.96 -13.60 2.36
N ILE A 199 0.77 -13.43 3.67
CA ILE A 199 0.27 -12.20 4.26
C ILE A 199 1.24 -11.03 4.02
N ILE A 200 2.54 -11.23 4.24
CA ILE A 200 3.56 -10.18 4.06
C ILE A 200 3.66 -9.75 2.59
N VAL A 201 3.68 -10.70 1.66
CA VAL A 201 3.74 -10.41 0.22
C VAL A 201 2.47 -9.65 -0.21
N GLY A 202 1.30 -10.15 0.18
CA GLY A 202 0.02 -9.50 -0.12
C GLY A 202 -0.10 -8.10 0.47
N ALA A 203 0.35 -7.91 1.72
CA ALA A 203 0.39 -6.61 2.37
C ALA A 203 1.26 -5.62 1.60
N THR A 204 2.47 -6.02 1.19
CA THR A 204 3.40 -5.14 0.46
C THR A 204 2.81 -4.67 -0.87
N ASN A 205 2.20 -5.58 -1.65
CA ASN A 205 1.52 -5.24 -2.90
C ASN A 205 0.28 -4.35 -2.69
N ASN A 206 -0.40 -4.52 -1.55
CA ASN A 206 -1.50 -3.66 -1.16
C ASN A 206 -1.05 -2.23 -0.83
N ILE A 207 0.15 -2.00 -0.28
CA ILE A 207 0.62 -0.62 -0.07
C ILE A 207 0.75 0.09 -1.42
N ALA A 208 1.40 -0.56 -2.39
CA ALA A 208 1.59 -0.01 -3.73
C ALA A 208 0.24 0.32 -4.41
N SER A 209 -0.70 -0.63 -4.34
CA SER A 209 -2.04 -0.48 -4.94
C SER A 209 -2.87 0.61 -4.24
N ALA A 210 -2.76 0.75 -2.91
CA ALA A 210 -3.45 1.78 -2.15
C ALA A 210 -2.95 3.18 -2.48
N ILE A 211 -1.62 3.36 -2.61
CA ILE A 211 -1.02 4.65 -3.03
C ILE A 211 -1.48 5.02 -4.44
N MET A 212 -1.51 4.05 -5.36
CA MET A 212 -2.04 4.27 -6.71
C MET A 212 -3.52 4.68 -6.71
N MET A 213 -4.36 4.03 -5.90
CA MET A 213 -5.79 4.38 -5.76
C MET A 213 -5.98 5.77 -5.16
N GLU A 214 -5.28 6.09 -4.07
CA GLU A 214 -5.30 7.43 -3.47
C GLU A 214 -4.87 8.49 -4.47
N SER A 215 -3.74 8.26 -5.14
CA SER A 215 -3.19 9.21 -6.11
C SER A 215 -4.15 9.43 -7.29
N SER A 216 -4.79 8.37 -7.78
CA SER A 216 -5.77 8.45 -8.86
C SER A 216 -7.02 9.21 -8.45
N LEU A 217 -7.53 8.97 -7.23
CA LEU A 217 -8.70 9.65 -6.70
C LEU A 217 -8.42 11.15 -6.44
N SER A 218 -7.27 11.44 -5.85
CA SER A 218 -6.78 12.81 -5.62
C SER A 218 -6.49 13.54 -6.92
N PHE A 219 -5.96 12.86 -7.93
CA PHE A 219 -5.75 13.40 -9.28
C PHE A 219 -7.06 13.83 -9.94
N LEU A 220 -8.15 13.10 -9.70
CA LEU A 220 -9.50 13.43 -10.18
C LEU A 220 -10.23 14.46 -9.30
N GLY A 221 -9.62 14.96 -8.23
CA GLY A 221 -10.19 15.97 -7.34
C GLY A 221 -11.08 15.44 -6.21
N PHE A 222 -11.23 14.11 -6.09
CA PHE A 222 -12.05 13.46 -5.06
C PHE A 222 -11.24 13.00 -3.83
N GLY A 223 -9.97 13.37 -3.77
CA GLY A 223 -9.07 12.99 -2.69
C GLY A 223 -9.08 13.95 -1.51
N VAL A 224 -7.91 14.05 -0.86
CA VAL A 224 -7.69 14.95 0.27
C VAL A 224 -7.82 16.40 -0.18
N GLN A 225 -8.58 17.19 0.59
CA GLN A 225 -8.86 18.59 0.26
C GLN A 225 -7.81 19.54 0.86
N PRO A 226 -7.61 20.73 0.24
CA PRO A 226 -6.78 21.79 0.81
C PRO A 226 -7.17 22.13 2.26
N PRO A 227 -6.22 22.58 3.10
CA PRO A 227 -4.84 22.97 2.77
C PRO A 227 -3.87 21.77 2.62
N ASN A 228 -4.26 20.58 3.07
CA ASN A 228 -3.40 19.40 3.03
C ASN A 228 -3.05 19.02 1.58
N ALA A 229 -1.79 18.66 1.37
CA ALA A 229 -1.31 18.12 0.09
C ALA A 229 -1.25 16.60 0.14
N THR A 230 -1.39 15.96 -1.03
CA THR A 230 -0.93 14.61 -1.32
C THR A 230 -0.19 14.64 -2.65
N TRP A 231 0.59 13.61 -2.99
CA TRP A 231 1.22 13.58 -4.31
C TRP A 231 0.18 13.56 -5.44
N GLY A 232 -0.96 12.88 -5.25
CA GLY A 232 -2.06 12.90 -6.21
C GLY A 232 -2.72 14.27 -6.35
N SER A 233 -2.94 15.00 -5.24
CA SER A 233 -3.55 16.33 -5.31
C SER A 233 -2.59 17.34 -5.94
N MET A 234 -1.28 17.18 -5.76
CA MET A 234 -0.25 17.97 -6.43
C MET A 234 -0.27 17.75 -7.95
N LEU A 235 -0.46 16.50 -8.40
CA LEU A 235 -0.67 16.19 -9.82
C LEU A 235 -1.98 16.79 -10.36
N ASN A 236 -3.05 16.82 -9.57
CA ASN A 236 -4.29 17.50 -9.96
C ASN A 236 -4.05 18.99 -10.25
N SER A 237 -3.39 19.70 -9.33
CA SER A 237 -3.08 21.12 -9.49
C SER A 237 -2.15 21.38 -10.68
N ALA A 238 -1.24 20.44 -11.01
CA ALA A 238 -0.31 20.60 -12.11
C ALA A 238 -0.96 20.56 -13.50
N GLN A 239 -2.17 19.99 -13.66
CA GLN A 239 -2.81 19.78 -14.98
C GLN A 239 -2.93 21.07 -15.79
N GLY A 240 -3.28 22.19 -15.14
CA GLY A 240 -3.44 23.49 -15.80
C GLY A 240 -2.12 24.17 -16.17
N TYR A 241 -0.98 23.69 -15.66
CA TYR A 241 0.32 24.36 -15.76
C TYR A 241 1.37 23.51 -16.48
N ILE A 242 1.01 22.38 -17.09
CA ILE A 242 1.97 21.46 -17.73
C ILE A 242 2.83 22.17 -18.79
N ALA A 243 2.24 23.07 -19.57
CA ALA A 243 2.94 23.79 -20.63
C ALA A 243 3.93 24.86 -20.09
N GLU A 244 3.66 25.43 -18.92
CA GLU A 244 4.42 26.55 -18.34
C GLU A 244 5.44 26.06 -17.28
N ALA A 245 5.00 25.14 -16.42
CA ALA A 245 5.71 24.63 -15.26
C ALA A 245 5.61 23.09 -15.18
N PRO A 246 6.23 22.34 -16.12
CA PRO A 246 6.13 20.88 -16.18
C PRO A 246 6.71 20.17 -14.94
N TYR A 247 7.60 20.83 -14.20
CA TYR A 247 8.17 20.31 -12.96
C TYR A 247 7.11 20.05 -11.88
N LEU A 248 5.99 20.77 -11.90
CA LEU A 248 4.85 20.52 -11.01
C LEU A 248 4.23 19.14 -11.24
N ALA A 249 4.22 18.62 -12.47
CA ALA A 249 3.76 17.26 -12.71
C ALA A 249 4.86 16.22 -12.46
N LEU A 250 6.11 16.54 -12.85
CA LEU A 250 7.23 15.60 -12.81
C LEU A 250 7.58 15.15 -11.40
N PHE A 251 7.70 16.07 -10.44
CA PHE A 251 8.13 15.72 -9.08
C PHE A 251 7.15 14.76 -8.36
N PRO A 252 5.87 15.12 -8.15
CA PRO A 252 4.94 14.21 -7.48
C PRO A 252 4.71 12.92 -8.28
N GLY A 253 4.72 12.99 -9.62
CA GLY A 253 4.63 11.81 -10.49
C GLY A 253 5.79 10.83 -10.28
N LEU A 254 7.02 11.32 -10.22
CA LEU A 254 8.20 10.51 -9.94
C LEU A 254 8.17 9.93 -8.51
N MET A 255 7.70 10.70 -7.52
CA MET A 255 7.57 10.21 -6.15
C MET A 255 6.58 9.05 -6.06
N ILE A 256 5.42 9.15 -6.71
CA ILE A 256 4.44 8.06 -6.79
C ILE A 256 5.07 6.86 -7.52
N LEU A 257 5.64 7.07 -8.70
CA LEU A 257 6.24 6.01 -9.52
C LEU A 257 7.30 5.23 -8.74
N LEU A 258 8.28 5.94 -8.18
CA LEU A 258 9.40 5.33 -7.45
C LEU A 258 8.92 4.61 -6.18
N THR A 259 7.94 5.16 -5.46
CA THR A 259 7.37 4.52 -4.27
C THR A 259 6.64 3.22 -4.64
N VAL A 260 5.76 3.28 -5.63
CA VAL A 260 4.95 2.13 -6.09
C VAL A 260 5.86 1.04 -6.66
N LEU A 261 6.84 1.41 -7.48
CA LEU A 261 7.83 0.48 -8.02
C LEU A 261 8.62 -0.19 -6.89
N SER A 262 9.07 0.59 -5.89
CA SER A 262 9.83 0.06 -4.76
C SER A 262 9.04 -0.97 -3.96
N PHE A 263 7.76 -0.69 -3.65
CA PHE A 263 6.92 -1.67 -2.94
C PHE A 263 6.65 -2.92 -3.78
N ASN A 264 6.41 -2.80 -5.09
CA ASN A 264 6.22 -3.98 -5.95
C ASN A 264 7.49 -4.85 -6.02
N VAL A 265 8.67 -4.24 -6.22
CA VAL A 265 9.95 -4.93 -6.21
C VAL A 265 10.18 -5.66 -4.88
N LEU A 266 9.88 -5.01 -3.76
CA LEU A 266 9.96 -5.65 -2.44
C LEU A 266 8.99 -6.82 -2.31
N GLY A 267 7.76 -6.69 -2.79
CA GLY A 267 6.77 -7.77 -2.81
C GLY A 267 7.26 -9.00 -3.57
N ASP A 268 7.88 -8.79 -4.74
CA ASP A 268 8.45 -9.86 -5.56
C ASP A 268 9.66 -10.53 -4.88
N ILE A 269 10.58 -9.75 -4.32
CA ILE A 269 11.73 -10.32 -3.58
C ILE A 269 11.27 -11.07 -2.34
N LEU A 270 10.28 -10.55 -1.61
CA LEU A 270 9.68 -11.23 -0.47
C LEU A 270 9.08 -12.58 -0.90
N ARG A 271 8.36 -12.60 -2.01
CA ARG A 271 7.78 -13.83 -2.57
C ARG A 271 8.87 -14.86 -2.87
N VAL A 272 9.90 -14.48 -3.63
CA VAL A 272 11.02 -15.37 -3.98
C VAL A 272 11.79 -15.83 -2.74
N GLY A 273 12.04 -14.93 -1.78
CA GLY A 273 12.75 -15.24 -0.54
C GLY A 273 12.01 -16.23 0.36
N PHE A 274 10.69 -16.29 0.27
CA PHE A 274 9.86 -17.24 1.02
C PHE A 274 9.64 -18.58 0.30
N GLU A 275 9.92 -18.67 -1.00
CA GLU A 275 9.89 -19.93 -1.74
C GLU A 275 10.97 -20.90 -1.20
N PRO A 276 10.64 -22.18 -0.92
CA PRO A 276 11.64 -23.15 -0.53
C PRO A 276 12.63 -23.36 -1.69
N LYS A 277 13.89 -22.95 -1.52
CA LYS A 277 14.95 -23.28 -2.48
C LYS A 277 15.05 -24.80 -2.55
N LEU A 278 14.62 -25.40 -3.67
CA LEU A 278 14.87 -26.80 -3.97
C LEU A 278 16.39 -26.96 -3.96
N ILE A 279 16.91 -27.62 -2.93
CA ILE A 279 18.29 -28.08 -2.93
C ILE A 279 18.34 -29.11 -4.06
N ARG A 280 18.77 -28.68 -5.26
CA ARG A 280 19.25 -29.61 -6.28
C ARG A 280 20.40 -30.38 -5.61
N ARG A 281 20.11 -31.63 -5.28
CA ARG A 281 21.15 -32.63 -5.00
C ARG A 281 21.94 -32.90 -6.27
#